data_AF-A0A964Z0B2-F1
#
_entry.id   AF-A0A964Z0B2-F1
#
_cell.length_a   1.000
_cell.length_b   1.000
_cell.length_c   1.000
_cell.angle_alpha   90.00
_cell.angle_beta   90.00
_cell.angle_gamma   90.00
#
_symmetry.space_group_name_H-M   'P 1'
#
loop_
_entity.id
_entity.type
_entity.pdbx_description
1 polymer ?
#
loop_
_entity_poly.entity_id
_entity_poly.type
_entity_poly.pdbx_seq_one_letter_code
_entity_poly.pdbx_strand_id
1 'polypeptide(L)'
;TINTLNETNAVVRGIKPIEGTTGWTNNWMISNSTKSINCAYKWIDWAISPQTNAQIAEWFGEAPSNKNSCTLMADKNHCAKFNAQDLDFWKDINYWQYPQTKCLDGRTEIECIGYQDWFLTWTNFRNAQ
;
A
#
# COMPACT_ATOMS: atom_id res chain seq x y z
N THR A 1 -9.29 -9.54 -5.33
CA THR A 1 -8.06 -9.62 -4.51
C THR A 1 -7.76 -11.08 -4.20
N ILE A 2 -6.70 -11.42 -3.45
CA ILE A 2 -6.46 -12.83 -3.03
C ILE A 2 -7.70 -13.38 -2.29
N ASN A 3 -8.37 -12.53 -1.49
CA ASN A 3 -9.63 -12.88 -0.83
C ASN A 3 -10.71 -13.30 -1.84
N THR A 4 -10.96 -12.47 -2.86
CA THR A 4 -11.93 -12.80 -3.93
C THR A 4 -11.60 -14.08 -4.70
N LEU A 5 -10.31 -14.37 -4.92
CA LEU A 5 -9.90 -15.62 -5.60
C LEU A 5 -10.13 -16.84 -4.71
N ASN A 6 -9.90 -16.73 -3.40
CA ASN A 6 -10.10 -17.84 -2.48
C ASN A 6 -11.59 -18.13 -2.21
N GLU A 7 -12.48 -17.16 -2.45
CA GLU A 7 -13.95 -17.39 -2.45
C GLU A 7 -14.41 -18.32 -3.57
N THR A 8 -13.63 -18.48 -4.66
CA THR A 8 -13.98 -19.36 -5.79
C THR A 8 -13.43 -20.78 -5.67
N ASN A 9 -13.00 -21.20 -4.46
CA ASN A 9 -12.30 -22.45 -4.18
C ASN A 9 -10.91 -22.60 -4.85
N ALA A 10 -10.34 -21.52 -5.41
CA ALA A 10 -8.91 -21.50 -5.72
C ALA A 10 -8.10 -21.43 -4.41
N VAL A 11 -6.91 -22.04 -4.38
CA VAL A 11 -6.00 -21.95 -3.23
C VAL A 11 -4.81 -21.08 -3.62
N VAL A 12 -4.95 -19.77 -3.43
CA VAL A 12 -3.94 -18.78 -3.82
C VAL A 12 -3.41 -18.06 -2.58
N ARG A 13 -2.09 -17.90 -2.52
CA ARG A 13 -1.40 -17.15 -1.45
C ARG A 13 -0.29 -16.28 -2.03
N GLY A 14 -0.18 -15.05 -1.52
CA GLY A 14 0.97 -14.18 -1.76
C GLY A 14 2.13 -14.53 -0.83
N ILE A 15 3.33 -14.53 -1.36
CA ILE A 15 4.58 -14.71 -0.61
C ILE A 15 5.45 -13.47 -0.78
N LYS A 16 6.15 -13.07 0.29
CA LYS A 16 7.21 -12.07 0.20
C LYS A 16 8.50 -12.78 -0.25
N PRO A 17 9.10 -12.42 -1.38
CA PRO A 17 10.37 -12.99 -1.81
C PRO A 17 11.50 -12.70 -0.81
N ILE A 18 12.58 -13.49 -0.87
CA ILE A 18 13.72 -13.38 0.08
C ILE A 18 14.55 -12.11 -0.14
N GLU A 19 14.52 -11.57 -1.35
CA GLU A 19 15.16 -10.31 -1.75
C GLU A 19 14.37 -9.07 -1.29
N GLY A 20 13.20 -9.26 -0.68
CA GLY A 20 12.24 -8.21 -0.36
C GLY A 20 11.22 -8.00 -1.47
N THR A 21 10.40 -6.95 -1.34
CA THR A 21 9.39 -6.59 -2.34
C THR A 21 9.16 -5.08 -2.37
N THR A 22 8.47 -4.60 -3.41
CA THR A 22 7.84 -3.28 -3.33
C THR A 22 6.52 -3.34 -2.58
N GLY A 23 6.07 -2.20 -2.07
CA GLY A 23 4.76 -2.04 -1.42
C GLY A 23 4.22 -0.63 -1.61
N TRP A 24 2.98 -0.39 -1.17
CA TRP A 24 2.36 0.92 -1.22
C TRP A 24 1.59 1.21 0.07
N THR A 25 1.46 2.51 0.37
CA THR A 25 0.55 3.02 1.40
C THR A 25 -0.41 3.99 0.75
N ASN A 26 -1.70 3.74 0.87
CA ASN A 26 -2.72 4.64 0.36
C ASN A 26 -3.07 5.67 1.44
N ASN A 27 -3.00 6.95 1.08
CA ASN A 27 -3.29 8.05 1.98
C ASN A 27 -4.57 8.76 1.54
N TRP A 28 -5.45 9.06 2.48
CA TRP A 28 -6.56 9.97 2.22
C TRP A 28 -6.02 11.39 2.08
N MET A 29 -6.29 12.02 0.94
CA MET A 29 -5.89 13.39 0.66
C MET A 29 -7.12 14.22 0.33
N ILE A 30 -7.15 15.48 0.77
CA ILE A 30 -8.21 16.42 0.43
C ILE A 30 -7.69 17.38 -0.64
N SER A 31 -8.41 17.48 -1.76
CA SER A 31 -8.11 18.46 -2.81
C SER A 31 -8.21 19.89 -2.27
N ASN A 32 -7.25 20.75 -2.64
CA ASN A 32 -7.27 22.18 -2.30
C ASN A 32 -8.49 22.93 -2.83
N SER A 33 -9.15 22.38 -3.87
CA SER A 33 -10.31 22.98 -4.54
C SER A 33 -11.64 22.42 -4.05
N THR A 34 -11.62 21.57 -3.00
CA THR A 34 -12.85 20.95 -2.47
C THR A 34 -13.88 21.99 -2.07
N LYS A 35 -15.13 21.80 -2.52
CA LYS A 35 -16.26 22.66 -2.13
C LYS A 35 -16.91 22.22 -0.82
N SER A 36 -16.53 21.04 -0.30
CA SER A 36 -17.16 20.39 0.84
C SER A 36 -16.14 19.92 1.86
N ILE A 37 -15.27 20.83 2.34
CA ILE A 37 -14.14 20.52 3.23
C ILE A 37 -14.58 19.82 4.54
N ASN A 38 -15.68 20.24 5.15
CA ASN A 38 -16.17 19.64 6.39
C ASN A 38 -16.66 18.20 6.18
N CYS A 39 -17.29 17.91 5.05
CA CYS A 39 -17.71 16.54 4.70
C CYS A 39 -16.49 15.65 4.43
N ALA A 40 -15.47 16.17 3.75
CA ALA A 40 -14.23 15.44 3.50
C ALA A 40 -13.53 15.06 4.82
N TYR A 41 -13.42 15.99 5.78
CA TYR A 41 -12.87 15.68 7.09
C TYR A 41 -13.69 14.63 7.85
N LYS A 42 -15.02 14.75 7.86
CA LYS A 42 -15.89 13.76 8.49
C LYS A 42 -15.74 12.38 7.86
N TRP A 43 -15.55 12.31 6.54
CA TRP A 43 -15.31 11.06 5.85
C TRP A 43 -13.97 10.43 6.25
N ILE A 44 -12.89 11.21 6.25
CA ILE A 44 -11.57 10.72 6.62
C ILE A 44 -11.58 10.25 8.07
N ASP A 45 -12.15 11.02 9.00
CA ASP A 45 -12.29 10.65 10.42
C ASP A 45 -13.04 9.31 10.59
N TRP A 46 -14.16 9.13 9.88
CA TRP A 46 -14.89 7.86 9.86
C TRP A 46 -14.05 6.72 9.26
N ALA A 47 -13.38 6.96 8.13
CA ALA A 47 -12.64 5.94 7.37
C ALA A 47 -11.41 5.42 8.14
N ILE A 48 -10.72 6.31 8.88
CA ILE A 48 -9.55 5.94 9.69
C ILE A 48 -9.92 5.43 11.08
N SER A 49 -11.19 5.49 11.48
CA SER A 49 -11.64 4.95 12.76
C SER A 49 -11.29 3.45 12.86
N PRO A 50 -10.99 2.92 14.06
CA PRO A 50 -10.55 1.53 14.20
C PRO A 50 -11.52 0.50 13.59
N GLN A 51 -12.83 0.70 13.79
CA GLN A 51 -13.86 -0.21 13.30
C GLN A 51 -13.96 -0.20 11.77
N THR A 52 -14.01 0.99 11.17
CA THR A 52 -14.13 1.12 9.72
C THR A 52 -12.87 0.68 9.00
N ASN A 53 -11.69 1.03 9.52
CA ASN A 53 -10.43 0.59 8.94
C ASN A 53 -10.26 -0.93 9.00
N ALA A 54 -10.78 -1.59 10.05
CA ALA A 54 -10.83 -3.05 10.12
C ALA A 54 -11.67 -3.64 8.96
N GLN A 55 -12.88 -3.10 8.74
CA GLN A 55 -13.76 -3.54 7.66
C GLN A 55 -13.14 -3.34 6.27
N ILE A 56 -12.50 -2.19 6.04
CA ILE A 56 -11.81 -1.90 4.77
C ILE A 56 -10.67 -2.91 4.55
N ALA A 57 -9.84 -3.13 5.56
CA ALA A 57 -8.68 -4.03 5.49
C ALA A 57 -9.10 -5.49 5.24
N GLU A 58 -10.18 -5.96 5.88
CA GLU A 58 -10.75 -7.30 5.66
C GLU A 58 -11.31 -7.47 4.26
N TRP A 59 -12.10 -6.49 3.81
CA TRP A 59 -12.72 -6.54 2.49
C TRP A 59 -11.67 -6.55 1.38
N PHE A 60 -10.67 -5.66 1.48
CA PHE A 60 -9.62 -5.58 0.47
C PHE A 60 -8.64 -6.75 0.57
N GLY A 61 -8.30 -7.17 1.79
CA GLY A 61 -7.22 -8.13 2.03
C GLY A 61 -5.87 -7.42 2.13
N GLU A 62 -5.74 -6.52 3.11
CA GLU A 62 -4.50 -5.82 3.43
C GLU A 62 -4.29 -5.70 4.95
N ALA A 63 -3.10 -5.29 5.35
CA ALA A 63 -2.84 -4.91 6.73
C ALA A 63 -3.56 -3.59 7.05
N PRO A 64 -4.30 -3.49 8.17
CA PRO A 64 -4.91 -2.23 8.58
C PRO A 64 -3.84 -1.19 8.92
N SER A 65 -4.13 0.07 8.63
CA SER A 65 -3.26 1.21 8.97
C SER A 65 -3.49 1.74 10.39
N ASN A 66 -4.60 1.38 11.03
CA ASN A 66 -4.89 1.74 12.41
C ASN A 66 -4.51 0.61 13.37
N LYS A 67 -3.60 0.90 14.33
CA LYS A 67 -3.10 -0.07 15.32
C LYS A 67 -4.20 -0.72 16.18
N ASN A 68 -5.33 -0.05 16.35
CA ASN A 68 -6.45 -0.55 17.16
C ASN A 68 -7.45 -1.39 16.33
N SER A 69 -7.29 -1.49 15.01
CA SER A 69 -8.21 -2.26 14.16
C SER A 69 -8.10 -3.76 14.38
N CYS A 70 -6.92 -4.29 14.72
CA CYS A 70 -6.72 -5.73 14.89
C CYS A 70 -7.63 -6.36 15.96
N THR A 71 -7.98 -5.62 17.03
CA THR A 71 -8.91 -6.13 18.06
C THR A 71 -10.36 -6.19 17.58
N LEU A 72 -10.70 -5.42 16.53
CA LEU A 72 -12.05 -5.23 16.00
C LEU A 72 -12.35 -6.01 14.71
N MET A 73 -11.35 -6.71 14.17
CA MET A 73 -11.51 -7.59 13.01
C MET A 73 -12.58 -8.67 13.26
N ALA A 74 -13.38 -8.99 12.24
CA ALA A 74 -14.26 -10.14 12.24
C ALA A 74 -13.45 -11.45 12.18
N ASP A 75 -12.44 -11.53 11.30
CA ASP A 75 -11.47 -12.62 11.29
C ASP A 75 -10.30 -12.30 12.23
N LYS A 76 -10.25 -13.01 13.36
CA LYS A 76 -9.21 -12.83 14.38
C LYS A 76 -7.80 -13.18 13.89
N ASN A 77 -7.68 -13.89 12.78
CA ASN A 77 -6.39 -14.20 12.16
C ASN A 77 -5.98 -13.20 11.08
N HIS A 78 -6.84 -12.23 10.70
CA HIS A 78 -6.58 -11.31 9.59
C HIS A 78 -5.26 -10.56 9.74
N CYS A 79 -5.05 -9.90 10.88
CA CYS A 79 -3.81 -9.15 11.12
C CYS A 79 -2.55 -10.03 11.07
N ALA A 80 -2.63 -11.28 11.52
CA ALA A 80 -1.51 -12.22 11.41
C ALA A 80 -1.26 -12.64 9.95
N LYS A 81 -2.32 -12.93 9.19
CA LYS A 81 -2.24 -13.28 7.75
C LYS A 81 -1.54 -12.19 6.92
N PHE A 82 -1.75 -10.92 7.30
CA PHE A 82 -1.19 -9.76 6.62
C PHE A 82 0.01 -9.11 7.36
N ASN A 83 0.58 -9.80 8.36
CA ASN A 83 1.78 -9.35 9.08
C ASN A 83 1.65 -7.93 9.67
N ALA A 84 0.44 -7.52 10.06
CA ALA A 84 0.13 -6.14 10.41
C ALA A 84 0.90 -5.63 11.65
N GLN A 85 1.39 -6.53 12.49
CA GLN A 85 2.14 -6.22 13.72
C GLN A 85 3.60 -6.72 13.69
N ASP A 86 4.02 -7.39 12.60
CA ASP A 86 5.36 -7.94 12.47
C ASP A 86 6.30 -6.90 11.84
N LEU A 87 7.03 -6.16 12.66
CA LEU A 87 7.96 -5.13 12.18
C LEU A 87 9.09 -5.71 11.31
N ASP A 88 9.51 -6.95 11.55
CA ASP A 88 10.57 -7.58 10.76
C ASP A 88 10.09 -7.90 9.34
N PHE A 89 8.80 -8.24 9.19
CA PHE A 89 8.18 -8.39 7.87
C PHE A 89 8.26 -7.12 7.01
N TRP A 90 8.23 -5.92 7.61
CA TRP A 90 8.21 -4.65 6.88
C TRP A 90 9.59 -4.06 6.57
N LYS A 91 10.70 -4.61 7.12
CA LYS A 91 12.05 -4.02 6.99
C LYS A 91 12.60 -3.97 5.56
N ASP A 92 12.19 -4.91 4.71
CA ASP A 92 12.65 -5.09 3.33
C ASP A 92 11.53 -4.77 2.31
N ILE A 93 10.53 -3.99 2.73
CA ILE A 93 9.49 -3.47 1.85
C ILE A 93 9.91 -2.08 1.36
N ASN A 94 10.15 -2.00 0.05
CA ASN A 94 10.51 -0.76 -0.64
C ASN A 94 9.23 -0.05 -1.10
N TYR A 95 8.75 0.89 -0.29
CA TYR A 95 7.53 1.62 -0.60
C TYR A 95 7.67 2.44 -1.89
N TRP A 96 6.61 2.46 -2.68
CA TRP A 96 6.54 3.26 -3.90
C TRP A 96 6.82 4.72 -3.61
N GLN A 97 7.76 5.26 -4.36
CA GLN A 97 8.12 6.67 -4.36
C GLN A 97 8.22 7.12 -5.81
N TYR A 98 8.02 8.42 -6.03
CA TYR A 98 8.24 9.00 -7.34
C TYR A 98 9.76 9.06 -7.62
N PRO A 99 10.28 8.42 -8.68
CA PRO A 99 11.69 8.48 -9.03
C PRO A 99 12.12 9.93 -9.31
N GLN A 100 13.15 10.39 -8.61
CA GLN A 100 13.74 11.72 -8.75
C GLN A 100 15.19 11.59 -9.22
N THR A 101 15.67 12.63 -9.91
CA THR A 101 17.08 12.70 -10.32
C THR A 101 18.02 12.94 -9.14
N LYS A 102 17.51 13.50 -8.04
CA LYS A 102 18.22 13.54 -6.77
C LYS A 102 18.18 12.17 -6.09
N CYS A 103 19.33 11.56 -5.89
CA CYS A 103 19.43 10.30 -5.18
C CYS A 103 19.07 10.46 -3.68
N LEU A 104 18.17 9.61 -3.19
CA LEU A 104 17.67 9.66 -1.81
C LEU A 104 18.51 8.84 -0.82
N ASP A 105 19.52 8.13 -1.31
CA ASP A 105 20.46 7.33 -0.52
C ASP A 105 21.72 8.10 -0.10
N GLY A 106 21.71 9.43 -0.27
CA GLY A 106 22.79 10.32 0.16
C GLY A 106 23.90 10.52 -0.88
N ARG A 107 23.87 9.83 -2.02
CA ARG A 107 24.77 10.12 -3.14
C ARG A 107 24.48 11.51 -3.70
N THR A 108 25.53 12.30 -3.87
CA THR A 108 25.45 13.69 -4.38
C THR A 108 26.33 13.92 -5.61
N GLU A 109 27.22 12.98 -5.89
CA GLU A 109 28.19 12.97 -6.98
C GLU A 109 27.63 12.39 -8.28
N ILE A 110 26.41 11.84 -8.24
CA ILE A 110 25.70 11.31 -9.41
C ILE A 110 24.26 11.83 -9.47
N GLU A 111 23.67 11.77 -10.66
CA GLU A 111 22.22 11.91 -10.84
C GLU A 111 21.58 10.53 -10.98
N CYS A 112 20.51 10.30 -10.23
CA CYS A 112 19.66 9.13 -10.34
C CYS A 112 18.76 9.22 -11.58
N ILE A 113 18.27 8.08 -12.04
CA ILE A 113 17.35 8.03 -13.18
C ILE A 113 15.97 8.51 -12.74
N GLY A 114 15.46 9.55 -13.40
CA GLY A 114 14.18 10.17 -13.08
C GLY A 114 12.97 9.42 -13.66
N TYR A 115 11.76 9.82 -13.24
CA TYR A 115 10.53 9.16 -13.67
C TYR A 115 10.29 9.18 -15.19
N GLN A 116 10.74 10.22 -15.90
CA GLN A 116 10.56 10.31 -17.35
C GLN A 116 11.28 9.16 -18.07
N ASP A 117 12.52 8.87 -17.67
CA ASP A 117 13.28 7.76 -18.24
C ASP A 117 12.65 6.42 -17.87
N TRP A 118 12.23 6.24 -16.61
CA TRP A 118 11.46 5.05 -16.19
C TRP A 118 10.23 4.84 -17.06
N PHE A 119 9.45 5.90 -17.28
CA PHE A 119 8.24 5.86 -18.09
C PHE A 119 8.54 5.50 -19.54
N LEU A 120 9.54 6.12 -20.15
CA LEU A 120 9.94 5.84 -21.53
C LEU A 120 10.45 4.41 -21.69
N THR A 121 11.34 3.96 -20.81
CA THR A 121 11.87 2.59 -20.82
C THR A 121 10.75 1.57 -20.65
N TRP A 122 9.86 1.76 -19.67
CA TRP A 122 8.73 0.86 -19.47
C TRP A 122 7.79 0.85 -20.68
N THR A 123 7.48 2.02 -21.24
CA THR A 123 6.63 2.17 -22.43
C THR A 123 7.21 1.45 -23.63
N ASN A 124 8.52 1.60 -23.86
CA ASN A 124 9.20 0.91 -24.94
C ASN A 124 9.20 -0.61 -24.72
N PHE A 125 9.53 -1.07 -23.50
CA PHE A 125 9.55 -2.48 -23.15
C PHE A 125 8.20 -3.17 -23.39
N ARG A 126 7.11 -2.58 -22.87
CA ARG A 126 5.76 -3.17 -22.99
C ARG A 126 5.18 -3.14 -24.40
N ASN A 127 5.71 -2.28 -25.28
CA ASN A 127 5.26 -2.11 -26.66
C ASN A 127 6.20 -2.77 -27.68
N ALA A 128 7.29 -3.41 -27.26
CA ALA A 128 8.28 -4.04 -28.13
C ALA A 128 7.81 -5.36 -28.77
N GLN A 129 6.52 -5.45 -29.13
CA GLN A 129 5.96 -6.57 -29.87
C GLN A 129 6.22 -6.45 -31.37
#